data_AF-A0A640KB06-F1
#
_entry.id   AF-A0A640KB06-F1
#
_cell.length_a   1.000
_cell.length_b   1.000
_cell.length_c   1.000
_cell.angle_alpha   90.00
_cell.angle_beta   90.00
_cell.angle_gamma   90.00
#
_symmetry.space_group_name_H-M   'P 1'
#
loop_
_entity.id
_entity.type
_entity.pdbx_description
1 polymer ?
#
loop_
_entity_poly.entity_id
_entity_poly.type
_entity_poly.pdbx_seq_one_letter_code
_entity_poly.pdbx_strand_id
1 'polypeptide(L)'
;MSGEFSLLQHLGVTVEKCDAPADPPPPPHSTKETFRVWAPTQQPPSKVGIGEETCRILEKKRKGAHPSYADPTGEVLLRRKNGVEVQYIVYDSKVPSVYGVNKRLAEKKVEREREENSLLVKYYLPIGKGEAGQEEARRALLQELRRCNQEQARMRKEEELRERAKRIAHERAVAQYNAAEAARAEEEEEAIVKRKMYEAFVSEAAAKGVTMQEERRATTNVEDRLIWTGWDGKDEDDRRRLAVAERTRQLAKENLRAAEKRRAERKAQEQEAREKAQAERMELQRELAQEHVKELERHRLNAEALRYAQETERERRTRANIADAHLQAVPSGSLFDAVEKRQRDEAARAQQKRMEDMAVNARLAAQKRADAQAERDRERQYAADFANAELQNLEREVERARQRRQQERLLLQDAAEAAAKARQAQKDTARRREQSMEPLLFWPVAQSEGAEEVKIAKTRHFHEELRRQAEKKRRERAQEEEAERGRERALIEYDTRSAQEAVERERKEAREKAEDLRRILEAQIAEKRKRTARDQDACAAVDVTHDPARETRVLYRCPVTGDLLPASAYDFGVQRGR
;
A
#
# COMPACT_ATOMS: atom_id res chain seq x y z
N MET A 1 49.73 26.94 22.78
CA MET A 1 49.23 25.63 23.29
C MET A 1 47.72 25.80 23.36
N SER A 2 46.89 25.30 22.45
CA SER A 2 46.78 24.00 21.76
C SER A 2 46.71 24.21 20.24
N GLY A 3 47.34 23.43 19.36
CA GLY A 3 47.61 22.00 19.41
C GLY A 3 47.23 21.30 18.09
N GLU A 4 46.67 22.01 17.10
CA GLU A 4 46.13 21.37 15.88
C GLU A 4 46.56 21.99 14.53
N PHE A 5 47.47 22.97 14.52
CA PHE A 5 48.00 23.55 13.26
C PHE A 5 49.46 23.19 12.94
N SER A 6 50.02 22.16 13.58
CA SER A 6 51.42 21.74 13.36
C SER A 6 51.61 20.61 12.34
N LEU A 7 50.55 20.11 11.70
CA LEU A 7 50.65 19.02 10.71
C LEU A 7 50.92 19.49 9.28
N LEU A 8 50.70 20.77 8.96
CA LEU A 8 50.90 21.32 7.61
C LEU A 8 52.30 21.92 7.39
N GLN A 9 53.05 22.23 8.46
CA GLN A 9 54.45 22.67 8.37
C GLN A 9 55.44 21.52 8.13
N HIS A 10 55.08 20.29 8.47
CA HIS A 10 55.94 19.11 8.26
C HIS A 10 55.81 18.47 6.88
N LEU A 11 54.91 18.96 6.03
CA LEU A 11 54.66 18.44 4.68
C LEU A 11 55.30 19.27 3.56
N GLY A 12 56.14 20.26 3.89
CA GLY A 12 56.92 21.00 2.87
C GLY A 12 56.07 21.80 1.88
N VAL A 13 54.82 22.12 2.21
CA VAL A 13 53.95 22.96 1.38
C VAL A 13 54.12 24.41 1.81
N THR A 14 54.97 25.15 1.12
CA THR A 14 55.02 26.61 1.23
C THR A 14 53.83 27.20 0.47
N VAL A 15 52.91 27.84 1.19
CA VAL A 15 51.92 28.73 0.56
C VAL A 15 52.64 30.04 0.25
N GLU A 16 52.85 30.34 -1.02
CA GLU A 16 53.37 31.64 -1.46
C GLU A 16 52.44 32.75 -0.96
N LYS A 17 53.00 33.65 -0.15
CA LYS A 17 52.36 34.91 0.21
C LYS A 17 52.42 35.81 -1.02
N CYS A 18 51.32 35.91 -1.75
CA CYS A 18 51.14 36.99 -2.72
C CYS A 18 50.63 38.22 -1.99
N ASP A 19 51.55 39.08 -1.58
CA ASP A 19 51.28 40.49 -1.30
C ASP A 19 50.79 41.14 -2.60
N ALA A 20 49.50 41.48 -2.66
CA ALA A 20 48.93 42.25 -3.77
C ALA A 20 49.16 43.75 -3.51
N PRO A 21 49.75 44.50 -4.46
CA PRO A 21 49.84 45.96 -4.35
C PRO A 21 48.54 46.64 -4.79
N ALA A 22 48.20 47.68 -4.02
CA ALA A 22 47.36 48.86 -4.30
C ALA A 22 46.41 48.87 -5.52
N ASP A 23 45.13 49.07 -5.21
CA ASP A 23 44.04 49.41 -6.13
C ASP A 23 44.34 50.66 -6.99
N PRO A 24 44.10 50.63 -8.32
CA PRO A 24 43.88 51.85 -9.11
C PRO A 24 42.41 52.31 -9.02
N PRO A 25 42.13 53.63 -9.09
CA PRO A 25 40.77 54.17 -8.96
C PRO A 25 39.89 53.83 -10.18
N PRO A 26 38.55 53.76 -10.02
CA PRO A 26 37.65 53.36 -11.09
C PRO A 26 37.48 54.46 -12.16
N PRO A 27 37.39 54.11 -13.46
CA PRO A 27 36.99 55.05 -14.50
C PRO A 27 35.47 55.27 -14.52
N PRO A 28 35.01 56.44 -15.01
CA PRO A 28 33.60 56.84 -15.00
C PRO A 28 32.81 56.18 -16.14
N HIS A 29 31.55 55.89 -15.83
CA HIS A 29 30.40 55.65 -16.72
C HIS A 29 30.68 55.37 -18.21
N SER A 30 30.62 54.10 -18.61
CA SER A 30 30.17 53.75 -19.97
C SER A 30 29.34 52.45 -19.94
N THR A 31 28.34 52.42 -20.81
CA THR A 31 27.31 51.41 -21.00
C THR A 31 27.87 49.99 -21.09
N LYS A 32 27.42 49.08 -20.21
CA LYS A 32 27.85 47.68 -20.22
C LYS A 32 27.26 46.93 -21.42
N GLU A 33 28.05 46.77 -22.47
CA GLU A 33 27.89 45.76 -23.51
C GLU A 33 28.43 44.42 -22.99
N THR A 34 27.65 43.35 -23.10
CA THR A 34 28.03 42.00 -22.66
C THR A 34 28.76 41.25 -23.77
N PHE A 35 30.08 41.12 -23.66
CA PHE A 35 30.90 40.30 -24.57
C PHE A 35 30.97 38.84 -24.08
N ARG A 36 30.78 37.88 -25.00
CA ARG A 36 30.91 36.44 -24.70
C ARG A 36 32.21 35.91 -25.29
N VAL A 37 33.21 35.65 -24.44
CA VAL A 37 34.52 35.11 -24.82
C VAL A 37 34.49 33.58 -24.76
N TRP A 38 34.86 32.90 -25.84
CA TRP A 38 35.05 31.45 -25.86
C TRP A 38 36.55 31.14 -25.83
N ALA A 39 37.00 30.34 -24.87
CA ALA A 39 38.36 29.80 -24.83
C ALA A 39 38.39 28.40 -25.45
N PRO A 40 39.38 28.05 -26.31
CA PRO A 40 39.54 26.69 -26.80
C PRO A 40 40.23 25.83 -25.74
N THR A 41 39.58 24.77 -25.24
CA THR A 41 40.24 23.74 -24.44
C THR A 41 40.96 22.76 -25.35
N GLN A 42 42.28 22.80 -25.34
CA GLN A 42 43.13 21.80 -25.97
C GLN A 42 43.09 20.50 -25.16
N GLN A 43 42.67 19.39 -25.77
CA GLN A 43 43.11 18.05 -25.37
C GLN A 43 43.93 17.46 -26.54
N PRO A 44 45.13 16.94 -26.29
CA PRO A 44 45.94 16.37 -27.37
C PRO A 44 45.41 14.99 -27.78
N PRO A 45 45.47 14.62 -29.08
CA PRO A 45 45.17 13.27 -29.52
C PRO A 45 46.39 12.38 -29.24
N SER A 46 46.24 11.34 -28.41
CA SER A 46 47.24 10.27 -28.35
C SER A 46 46.72 9.02 -29.07
N LYS A 47 47.38 8.69 -30.18
CA LYS A 47 47.35 7.37 -30.80
C LYS A 47 48.79 6.88 -30.91
N VAL A 48 48.93 5.56 -30.73
CA VAL A 48 50.08 4.68 -31.03
C VAL A 48 51.22 4.69 -29.98
N GLY A 49 51.65 3.58 -29.39
CA GLY A 49 51.23 2.18 -29.50
C GLY A 49 52.12 1.22 -28.69
N ILE A 50 51.59 0.00 -28.56
CA ILE A 50 52.25 -1.31 -28.37
C ILE A 50 52.83 -1.63 -26.98
N GLY A 51 52.12 -2.56 -26.35
CA GLY A 51 52.48 -3.30 -25.14
C GLY A 51 51.34 -4.27 -24.87
N GLU A 52 51.29 -5.33 -25.67
CA GLU A 52 50.36 -6.44 -25.54
C GLU A 52 50.43 -7.03 -24.12
N GLU A 53 49.28 -7.22 -23.48
CA GLU A 53 48.85 -8.51 -22.93
C GLU A 53 47.59 -8.37 -22.08
N THR A 54 46.55 -9.07 -22.51
CA THR A 54 45.47 -9.60 -21.67
C THR A 54 44.51 -8.61 -20.98
N CYS A 55 43.33 -8.45 -21.59
CA CYS A 55 42.02 -8.83 -21.00
C CYS A 55 40.91 -8.08 -21.75
N ARG A 56 40.34 -8.74 -22.75
CA ARG A 56 39.04 -8.36 -23.31
C ARG A 56 37.97 -8.54 -22.24
N ILE A 57 37.66 -7.49 -21.47
CA ILE A 57 36.39 -7.40 -20.77
C ILE A 57 35.44 -6.65 -21.70
N LEU A 58 34.60 -7.42 -22.38
CA LEU A 58 33.38 -6.95 -23.01
C LEU A 58 32.59 -6.11 -21.99
N GLU A 59 32.51 -4.80 -22.21
CA GLU A 59 31.55 -3.92 -21.55
C GLU A 59 30.13 -4.28 -22.02
N LYS A 60 29.59 -5.37 -21.47
CA LYS A 60 28.15 -5.61 -21.49
C LYS A 60 27.52 -4.53 -20.63
N LYS A 61 26.73 -3.67 -21.27
CA LYS A 61 25.72 -2.78 -20.70
C LYS A 61 25.14 -3.36 -19.41
N ARG A 62 25.65 -2.94 -18.26
CA ARG A 62 25.02 -3.25 -16.97
C ARG A 62 23.79 -2.36 -16.86
N LYS A 63 22.63 -3.00 -16.91
CA LYS A 63 21.39 -2.44 -16.36
C LYS A 63 21.70 -1.98 -14.94
N GLY A 64 21.23 -0.78 -14.58
CA GLY A 64 21.48 -0.14 -13.30
C GLY A 64 21.30 -1.11 -12.14
N ALA A 65 22.19 -1.01 -11.15
CA ALA A 65 22.04 -1.70 -9.89
C ALA A 65 20.66 -1.35 -9.29
N HIS A 66 19.86 -2.36 -9.01
CA HIS A 66 18.65 -2.17 -8.21
C HIS A 66 19.06 -1.67 -6.82
N PRO A 67 18.37 -0.66 -6.26
CA PRO A 67 18.63 -0.19 -4.90
C PRO A 67 18.14 -1.27 -3.94
N SER A 68 19.02 -2.13 -3.45
CA SER A 68 18.72 -2.97 -2.30
C SER A 68 18.66 -2.10 -1.06
N TYR A 69 17.49 -2.04 -0.44
CA TYR A 69 17.23 -1.37 0.82
C TYR A 69 18.33 -1.65 1.85
N ALA A 70 18.99 -0.58 2.32
CA ALA A 70 19.77 -0.60 3.55
C ALA A 70 19.35 0.61 4.38
N ASP A 71 18.81 0.33 5.55
CA ASP A 71 18.59 1.30 6.61
C ASP A 71 19.94 1.83 7.14
N PRO A 72 19.95 3.02 7.76
CA PRO A 72 21.17 3.78 8.07
C PRO A 72 22.11 3.18 9.15
N THR A 73 21.93 1.93 9.58
CA THR A 73 22.65 1.32 10.71
C THR A 73 23.35 -0.02 10.45
N GLY A 74 23.40 -0.54 9.21
CA GLY A 74 24.10 -1.80 8.94
C GLY A 74 24.77 -1.86 7.57
N GLU A 75 26.07 -2.20 7.54
CA GLU A 75 26.77 -2.54 6.29
C GLU A 75 26.60 -4.03 5.97
N VAL A 76 26.35 -4.35 4.70
CA VAL A 76 26.36 -5.72 4.17
C VAL A 76 27.73 -5.96 3.52
N LEU A 77 28.54 -6.85 4.11
CA LEU A 77 29.78 -7.30 3.49
C LEU A 77 29.50 -8.50 2.59
N LEU A 78 29.70 -8.30 1.29
CA LEU A 78 29.66 -9.37 0.29
C LEU A 78 31.06 -9.98 0.15
N ARG A 79 31.25 -11.21 0.65
CA ARG A 79 32.49 -11.96 0.39
C ARG A 79 32.15 -13.24 -0.37
N ARG A 80 32.70 -13.37 -1.57
CA ARG A 80 32.60 -14.60 -2.37
C ARG A 80 33.63 -15.62 -1.88
N LYS A 81 33.15 -16.76 -1.36
CA LYS A 81 33.94 -17.98 -1.22
C LYS A 81 33.17 -19.11 -1.91
N ASN A 82 33.85 -19.87 -2.77
CA ASN A 82 33.32 -21.06 -3.44
C ASN A 82 32.07 -20.85 -4.32
N GLY A 83 31.97 -19.72 -5.02
CA GLY A 83 30.91 -19.49 -6.01
C GLY A 83 29.50 -19.25 -5.45
N VAL A 84 29.33 -19.21 -4.13
CA VAL A 84 28.08 -18.82 -3.47
C VAL A 84 28.26 -17.47 -2.80
N GLU A 85 27.38 -16.52 -3.09
CA GLU A 85 27.33 -15.23 -2.42
C GLU A 85 26.67 -15.40 -1.05
N VAL A 86 27.45 -15.26 0.01
CA VAL A 86 26.94 -15.24 1.38
C VAL A 86 26.94 -13.79 1.88
N GLN A 87 25.75 -13.30 2.22
CA GLN A 87 25.55 -11.95 2.78
C GLN A 87 25.80 -12.00 4.29
N TYR A 88 26.78 -11.22 4.77
CA TYR A 88 26.96 -10.98 6.19
C TYR A 88 26.38 -9.60 6.52
N ILE A 89 25.30 -9.58 7.30
CA ILE A 89 24.75 -8.34 7.86
C ILE A 89 25.49 -8.09 9.17
N VAL A 90 26.28 -7.03 9.23
CA VAL A 90 26.93 -6.59 10.47
C VAL A 90 26.07 -5.48 11.08
N TYR A 91 25.38 -5.80 12.17
CA TYR A 91 24.70 -4.81 12.99
C TYR A 91 25.72 -4.15 13.94
N ASP A 92 25.62 -2.83 14.12
CA ASP A 92 26.37 -2.00 15.07
C ASP A 92 27.88 -1.78 14.82
N SER A 93 28.26 -1.28 13.63
CA SER A 93 29.56 -0.63 13.49
C SER A 93 29.51 0.78 14.10
N LYS A 94 30.36 1.06 15.09
CA LYS A 94 30.58 2.42 15.65
C LYS A 94 31.14 3.44 14.63
N VAL A 95 31.39 3.01 13.39
CA VAL A 95 31.98 3.82 12.33
C VAL A 95 30.89 4.08 11.28
N PRO A 96 30.43 5.33 11.10
CA PRO A 96 29.40 5.66 10.11
C PRO A 96 29.93 5.39 8.69
N SER A 97 29.09 4.76 7.86
CA SER A 97 29.45 4.40 6.48
C SER A 97 29.80 5.63 5.65
N VAL A 98 30.77 5.50 4.75
CA VAL A 98 31.21 6.57 3.84
C VAL A 98 30.03 7.15 3.05
N TYR A 99 29.08 6.28 2.67
CA TYR A 99 27.85 6.70 1.98
C TYR A 99 26.93 7.54 2.88
N GLY A 100 26.75 7.14 4.14
CA GLY A 100 25.97 7.90 5.12
C GLY A 100 26.58 9.27 5.44
N VAL A 101 27.91 9.35 5.54
CA VAL A 101 28.63 10.62 5.72
C VAL A 101 28.49 11.51 4.50
N ASN A 102 28.65 10.97 3.29
CA ASN A 102 28.50 11.74 2.05
C ASN A 102 27.07 12.25 1.85
N LYS A 103 26.05 11.46 2.19
CA LYS A 103 24.66 11.88 2.14
C LYS A 103 24.39 13.03 3.12
N ARG A 104 24.88 12.94 4.36
CA ARG A 104 24.77 14.03 5.34
C ARG A 104 25.50 15.30 4.91
N LEU A 105 26.66 15.17 4.25
CA LEU A 105 27.38 16.32 3.71
C LEU A 105 26.66 16.95 2.51
N ALA A 106 26.02 16.15 1.66
CA ALA A 106 25.20 16.65 0.56
C ALA A 106 23.95 17.38 1.07
N GLU A 107 23.25 16.82 2.07
CA GLU A 107 22.10 17.45 2.71
C GLU A 107 22.49 18.80 3.34
N LYS A 108 23.62 18.86 4.07
CA LYS A 108 24.14 20.11 4.63
C LYS A 108 24.54 21.15 3.58
N LYS A 109 25.05 20.74 2.41
CA LYS A 109 25.34 21.68 1.32
C LYS A 109 24.07 22.28 0.73
N VAL A 110 23.03 21.46 0.54
CA VAL A 110 21.73 21.92 0.06
C VAL A 110 21.06 22.84 1.07
N GLU A 111 21.19 22.58 2.37
CA GLU A 111 20.71 23.48 3.43
C GLU A 111 21.43 24.84 3.38
N ARG A 112 22.77 24.85 3.28
CA ARG A 112 23.54 26.09 3.13
C ARG A 112 23.18 26.88 1.87
N GLU A 113 23.04 26.20 0.73
CA GLU A 113 22.61 26.84 -0.51
C GLU A 113 21.18 27.41 -0.40
N ARG A 114 20.29 26.78 0.39
CA ARG A 114 18.94 27.32 0.67
C ARG A 114 18.97 28.52 1.60
N GLU A 115 19.84 28.51 2.61
CA GLU A 115 20.05 29.64 3.52
C GLU A 115 20.65 30.84 2.79
N GLU A 116 21.67 30.62 1.96
CA GLU A 116 22.34 31.63 1.14
C GLU A 116 21.42 32.20 0.03
N ASN A 117 20.54 31.36 -0.53
CA ASN A 117 19.53 31.81 -1.50
C ASN A 117 18.25 32.34 -0.86
N SER A 118 18.12 32.34 0.47
CA SER A 118 16.97 32.93 1.14
C SER A 118 16.94 34.44 0.92
N LEU A 119 15.77 34.98 0.58
CA LEU A 119 15.59 36.40 0.29
C LEU A 119 15.95 37.30 1.50
N LEU A 120 15.86 36.75 2.71
CA LEU A 120 16.21 37.42 3.96
C LEU A 120 17.68 37.83 4.07
N VAL A 121 18.61 37.10 3.44
CA VAL A 121 20.05 37.43 3.43
C VAL A 121 20.36 38.60 2.49
N LYS A 122 19.47 38.92 1.54
CA LYS A 122 19.70 40.00 0.55
C LYS A 122 19.35 41.40 1.06
N TYR A 123 18.65 41.51 2.20
CA TYR A 123 18.33 42.79 2.83
C TYR A 123 19.41 43.21 3.83
N TYR A 124 20.59 43.53 3.32
CA TYR A 124 21.56 44.31 4.10
C TYR A 124 20.94 45.70 4.32
N LEU A 125 20.63 46.04 5.58
CA LEU A 125 20.37 47.43 5.96
C LEU A 125 21.62 48.22 5.58
N PRO A 126 21.54 49.17 4.62
CA PRO A 126 22.71 49.91 4.20
C PRO A 126 23.18 50.78 5.37
N ILE A 127 24.26 50.36 6.03
CA ILE A 127 24.93 51.15 7.06
C ILE A 127 25.50 52.38 6.35
N GLY A 128 24.92 53.56 6.60
CA GLY A 128 25.38 54.83 6.03
C GLY A 128 24.35 55.64 5.23
N LYS A 129 23.12 55.14 5.01
CA LYS A 129 22.01 55.99 4.54
C LYS A 129 21.27 56.59 5.74
N GLY A 130 20.88 57.87 5.63
CA GLY A 130 20.13 58.59 6.68
C GLY A 130 18.84 57.89 7.11
N GLU A 131 18.25 58.33 8.22
CA GLU A 131 17.14 57.66 8.92
C GLU A 131 15.98 57.24 8.00
N ALA A 132 15.61 58.09 7.02
CA ALA A 132 14.56 57.79 6.04
C ALA A 132 14.84 56.54 5.20
N GLY A 133 16.08 56.32 4.76
CA GLY A 133 16.45 55.14 3.97
C GLY A 133 16.49 53.85 4.79
N GLN A 134 16.74 53.95 6.11
CA GLN A 134 16.67 52.81 7.02
C GLN A 134 15.21 52.43 7.32
N GLU A 135 14.32 53.42 7.45
CA GLU A 135 12.89 53.16 7.61
C GLU A 135 12.28 52.46 6.41
N GLU A 136 12.65 52.85 5.18
CA GLU A 136 12.19 52.20 3.95
C GLU A 136 12.67 50.74 3.87
N ALA A 137 13.94 50.49 4.20
CA ALA A 137 14.48 49.13 4.25
C ALA A 137 13.81 48.28 5.35
N ARG A 138 13.50 48.86 6.52
CA ARG A 138 12.72 48.19 7.58
C ARG A 138 11.30 47.88 7.12
N ARG A 139 10.64 48.81 6.41
CA ARG A 139 9.29 48.61 5.87
C ARG A 139 9.28 47.50 4.81
N ALA A 140 10.26 47.47 3.92
CA ALA A 140 10.42 46.41 2.92
C ALA A 140 10.64 45.03 3.59
N LEU A 141 11.56 44.95 4.55
CA LEU A 141 11.84 43.73 5.30
C LEU A 141 10.60 43.24 6.09
N LEU A 142 9.85 44.14 6.72
CA LEU A 142 8.60 43.79 7.41
C LEU A 142 7.51 43.30 6.45
N GLN A 143 7.43 43.85 5.23
CA GLN A 143 6.48 43.38 4.21
C GLN A 143 6.85 41.98 3.73
N GLU A 144 8.14 41.69 3.54
CA GLU A 144 8.58 40.35 3.16
C GLU A 144 8.42 39.33 4.29
N LEU A 145 8.75 39.69 5.53
CA LEU A 145 8.49 38.83 6.69
C LEU A 145 6.99 38.50 6.83
N ARG A 146 6.11 39.48 6.55
CA ARG A 146 4.66 39.24 6.49
C ARG A 146 4.30 38.26 5.37
N ARG A 147 4.90 38.37 4.18
CA ARG A 147 4.69 37.43 3.07
C ARG A 147 5.16 36.03 3.43
N CYS A 148 6.38 35.87 3.94
CA CYS A 148 6.90 34.57 4.37
C CYS A 148 6.05 33.94 5.48
N ASN A 149 5.56 34.72 6.44
CA ASN A 149 4.68 34.20 7.49
C ASN A 149 3.33 33.74 6.92
N GLN A 150 2.75 34.48 5.96
CA GLN A 150 1.55 34.06 5.25
C GLN A 150 1.77 32.79 4.42
N GLU A 151 2.91 32.65 3.75
CA GLU A 151 3.29 31.45 3.00
C GLU A 151 3.49 30.25 3.93
N GLN A 152 4.18 30.40 5.05
CA GLN A 152 4.32 29.35 6.06
C GLN A 152 2.96 28.95 6.65
N ALA A 153 2.06 29.90 6.89
CA ALA A 153 0.71 29.61 7.35
C ALA A 153 -0.12 28.86 6.30
N ARG A 154 0.07 29.15 5.00
CA ARG A 154 -0.56 28.40 3.91
C ARG A 154 -0.01 26.98 3.82
N MET A 155 1.31 26.82 3.87
CA MET A 155 1.96 25.51 3.85
C MET A 155 1.52 24.63 5.02
N ARG A 156 1.44 25.17 6.25
CA ARG A 156 0.92 24.44 7.42
C ARG A 156 -0.53 23.98 7.23
N LYS A 157 -1.39 24.83 6.67
CA LYS A 157 -2.78 24.44 6.35
C LYS A 157 -2.84 23.35 5.29
N GLU A 158 -2.00 23.41 4.25
CA GLU A 158 -1.91 22.36 3.24
C GLU A 158 -1.39 21.03 3.81
N GLU A 159 -0.40 21.08 4.70
CA GLU A 159 0.11 19.92 5.42
C GLU A 159 -0.96 19.31 6.35
N GLU A 160 -1.68 20.12 7.11
CA GLU A 160 -2.81 19.67 7.93
C GLU A 160 -3.92 19.00 7.08
N LEU A 161 -4.23 19.55 5.90
CA LEU A 161 -5.18 18.93 4.97
C LEU A 161 -4.66 17.61 4.41
N ARG A 162 -3.37 17.52 4.09
CA ARG A 162 -2.72 16.27 3.63
C ARG A 162 -2.70 15.22 4.73
N GLU A 163 -2.43 15.61 5.97
CA GLU A 163 -2.48 14.71 7.13
C GLU A 163 -3.91 14.22 7.39
N ARG A 164 -4.91 15.11 7.35
CA ARG A 164 -6.32 14.72 7.43
C ARG A 164 -6.70 13.75 6.32
N ALA A 165 -6.28 13.99 5.08
CA ALA A 165 -6.52 13.09 3.97
C ALA A 165 -5.85 11.72 4.19
N LYS A 166 -4.63 11.68 4.72
CA LYS A 166 -3.94 10.43 5.10
C LYS A 166 -4.68 9.68 6.20
N ARG A 167 -5.16 10.38 7.24
CA ARG A 167 -5.96 9.77 8.32
C ARG A 167 -7.26 9.18 7.79
N ILE A 168 -8.00 9.92 6.96
CA ILE A 168 -9.23 9.43 6.33
C ILE A 168 -8.94 8.22 5.42
N ALA A 169 -7.85 8.24 4.66
CA ALA A 169 -7.46 7.10 3.83
C ALA A 169 -7.10 5.87 4.68
N HIS A 170 -6.38 6.06 5.78
CA HIS A 170 -6.06 5.00 6.74
C HIS A 170 -7.32 4.44 7.40
N GLU A 171 -8.23 5.28 7.89
CA GLU A 171 -9.52 4.88 8.46
C GLU A 171 -10.35 4.07 7.46
N ARG A 172 -10.38 4.48 6.19
CA ARG A 172 -11.03 3.72 5.11
C ARG A 172 -10.37 2.37 4.87
N ALA A 173 -9.05 2.30 4.88
CA ALA A 173 -8.32 1.04 4.70
C ALA A 173 -8.59 0.07 5.87
N VAL A 174 -8.62 0.57 7.10
CA VAL A 174 -8.97 -0.22 8.29
C VAL A 174 -10.42 -0.70 8.22
N ALA A 175 -11.36 0.16 7.81
CA ALA A 175 -12.75 -0.24 7.63
C ALA A 175 -12.91 -1.33 6.54
N GLN A 176 -12.16 -1.24 5.44
CA GLN A 176 -12.14 -2.27 4.40
C GLN A 176 -11.53 -3.58 4.88
N TYR A 177 -10.46 -3.52 5.66
CA TYR A 177 -9.84 -4.70 6.27
C TYR A 177 -10.82 -5.41 7.21
N ASN A 178 -11.47 -4.65 8.10
CA ASN A 178 -12.46 -5.20 9.04
C ASN A 178 -13.68 -5.78 8.32
N ALA A 179 -14.14 -5.14 7.24
CA ALA A 179 -15.23 -5.66 6.41
C ALA A 179 -14.84 -6.96 5.69
N ALA A 180 -13.60 -7.05 5.20
CA ALA A 180 -13.08 -8.27 4.58
C ALA A 180 -12.89 -9.40 5.61
N GLU A 181 -12.48 -9.08 6.84
CA GLU A 181 -12.39 -10.04 7.94
C GLU A 181 -13.77 -10.56 8.36
N ALA A 182 -14.78 -9.68 8.44
CA ALA A 182 -16.17 -10.07 8.68
C ALA A 182 -16.72 -10.99 7.57
N ALA A 183 -16.45 -10.66 6.29
CA ALA A 183 -16.86 -11.50 5.17
C ALA A 183 -16.20 -12.90 5.22
N ARG A 184 -14.93 -12.99 5.63
CA ARG A 184 -14.27 -14.29 5.83
C ARG A 184 -14.88 -15.09 6.97
N ALA A 185 -15.25 -14.43 8.06
CA ALA A 185 -15.94 -15.09 9.18
C ALA A 185 -17.31 -15.66 8.76
N GLU A 186 -18.08 -14.91 7.97
CA GLU A 186 -19.35 -15.40 7.40
C GLU A 186 -19.14 -16.58 6.45
N GLU A 187 -18.13 -16.54 5.57
CA GLU A 187 -17.78 -17.66 4.69
C GLU A 187 -17.36 -18.91 5.47
N GLU A 188 -16.62 -18.76 6.57
CA GLU A 188 -16.22 -19.85 7.46
C GLU A 188 -17.43 -20.45 8.18
N GLU A 189 -18.36 -19.63 8.68
CA GLU A 189 -19.60 -20.09 9.29
C GLU A 189 -20.47 -20.86 8.27
N GLU A 190 -20.62 -20.34 7.06
CA GLU A 190 -21.31 -21.04 5.98
C GLU A 190 -20.64 -22.38 5.63
N ALA A 191 -19.31 -22.43 5.60
CA ALA A 191 -18.56 -23.65 5.34
C ALA A 191 -18.77 -24.69 6.46
N ILE A 192 -18.84 -24.25 7.72
CA ILE A 192 -19.15 -25.11 8.87
C ILE A 192 -20.58 -25.66 8.76
N VAL A 193 -21.56 -24.82 8.39
CA VAL A 193 -22.95 -25.26 8.20
C VAL A 193 -23.04 -26.27 7.05
N LYS A 194 -22.38 -26.01 5.91
CA LYS A 194 -22.33 -26.94 4.77
C LYS A 194 -21.70 -28.27 5.17
N ARG A 195 -20.58 -28.27 5.94
CA ARG A 195 -19.96 -29.50 6.46
C ARG A 195 -20.91 -30.31 7.34
N LYS A 196 -21.60 -29.66 8.28
CA LYS A 196 -22.61 -30.32 9.13
C LYS A 196 -23.75 -30.93 8.31
N MET A 197 -24.20 -30.25 7.25
CA MET A 197 -25.23 -30.80 6.36
C MET A 197 -24.71 -32.00 5.55
N TYR A 198 -23.48 -31.97 5.07
CA TYR A 198 -22.86 -33.11 4.40
C TYR A 198 -22.67 -34.30 5.35
N GLU A 199 -22.21 -34.07 6.59
CA GLU A 199 -22.08 -35.11 7.62
C GLU A 199 -23.44 -35.75 7.95
N ALA A 200 -24.48 -34.92 8.11
CA ALA A 200 -25.84 -35.41 8.33
C ALA A 200 -26.33 -36.26 7.14
N PHE A 201 -26.11 -35.80 5.91
CA PHE A 201 -26.47 -36.56 4.70
C PHE A 201 -25.73 -37.90 4.60
N VAL A 202 -24.42 -37.93 4.90
CA VAL A 202 -23.62 -39.16 4.92
C VAL A 202 -24.10 -40.11 6.02
N SER A 203 -24.44 -39.59 7.20
CA SER A 203 -24.98 -40.40 8.30
C SER A 203 -26.34 -41.03 7.95
N GLU A 204 -27.21 -40.29 7.26
CA GLU A 204 -28.52 -40.77 6.81
C GLU A 204 -28.38 -41.82 5.69
N ALA A 205 -27.43 -41.61 4.77
CA ALA A 205 -27.10 -42.59 3.72
C ALA A 205 -26.50 -43.88 4.30
N ALA A 206 -25.66 -43.77 5.33
CA ALA A 206 -25.12 -44.93 6.04
C ALA A 206 -26.22 -45.70 6.79
N ALA A 207 -27.14 -45.00 7.47
CA ALA A 207 -28.28 -45.62 8.13
C ALA A 207 -29.19 -46.36 7.14
N LYS A 208 -29.51 -45.74 6.00
CA LYS A 208 -30.26 -46.40 4.91
C LYS A 208 -29.51 -47.57 4.28
N GLY A 209 -28.18 -47.50 4.24
CA GLY A 209 -27.33 -48.60 3.79
C GLY A 209 -27.42 -49.80 4.71
N VAL A 210 -27.45 -49.59 6.03
CA VAL A 210 -27.60 -50.65 7.04
C VAL A 210 -29.00 -51.27 6.97
N THR A 211 -30.07 -50.48 6.89
CA THR A 211 -31.43 -51.02 6.78
C THR A 211 -31.65 -51.83 5.50
N MET A 212 -31.11 -51.36 4.37
CA MET A 212 -31.14 -52.12 3.11
C MET A 212 -30.33 -53.42 3.18
N GLN A 213 -29.27 -53.47 4.00
CA GLN A 213 -28.48 -54.68 4.21
C GLN A 213 -29.19 -55.67 5.13
N GLU A 214 -29.94 -55.20 6.12
CA GLU A 214 -30.80 -56.00 7.00
C GLU A 214 -32.02 -56.57 6.25
N GLU A 215 -32.67 -55.76 5.40
CA GLU A 215 -33.75 -56.22 4.52
C GLU A 215 -33.26 -57.31 3.56
N ARG A 216 -32.05 -57.16 2.99
CA ARG A 216 -31.43 -58.20 2.14
C ARG A 216 -31.10 -59.48 2.90
N ARG A 217 -30.77 -59.40 4.20
CA ARG A 217 -30.54 -60.58 5.05
C ARG A 217 -31.84 -61.25 5.48
N ALA A 218 -32.94 -60.50 5.59
CA ALA A 218 -34.26 -61.05 5.86
C ALA A 218 -34.82 -61.82 4.65
N THR A 219 -34.50 -61.39 3.42
CA THR A 219 -34.95 -62.06 2.19
C THR A 219 -34.11 -63.29 1.78
N THR A 220 -32.95 -63.54 2.41
CA THR A 220 -32.13 -64.74 2.14
C THR A 220 -32.55 -65.98 2.95
N ASN A 221 -33.55 -65.87 3.84
CA ASN A 221 -34.02 -66.99 4.66
C ASN A 221 -35.22 -67.76 4.06
N VAL A 222 -35.58 -67.49 2.81
CA VAL A 222 -36.66 -68.20 2.11
C VAL A 222 -36.08 -68.80 0.83
N GLU A 223 -36.12 -70.14 0.77
CA GLU A 223 -35.88 -71.01 -0.40
C GLU A 223 -34.44 -71.44 -0.73
N ASP A 224 -33.81 -72.18 0.19
CA ASP A 224 -32.86 -73.24 -0.18
C ASP A 224 -33.60 -74.59 -0.33
N ARG A 225 -34.35 -74.73 -1.43
CA ARG A 225 -34.75 -76.04 -1.96
C ARG A 225 -34.34 -76.09 -3.42
N LEU A 226 -33.17 -76.68 -3.67
CA LEU A 226 -32.70 -77.03 -5.01
C LEU A 226 -33.70 -77.98 -5.68
N ILE A 227 -34.55 -77.42 -6.53
CA ILE A 227 -35.22 -78.16 -7.60
C ILE A 227 -34.38 -77.91 -8.85
N TRP A 228 -33.65 -78.94 -9.27
CA TRP A 228 -32.92 -78.93 -10.53
C TRP A 228 -33.93 -79.28 -11.63
N THR A 229 -34.56 -78.25 -12.20
CA THR A 229 -35.25 -78.34 -13.49
C THR A 229 -34.45 -77.56 -14.52
N GLY A 230 -34.23 -78.17 -15.68
CA GLY A 230 -33.59 -77.49 -16.81
C GLY A 230 -34.40 -76.25 -17.18
N TRP A 231 -33.83 -75.07 -16.94
CA TRP A 231 -34.47 -73.78 -17.14
C TRP A 231 -33.62 -72.98 -18.12
N ASP A 232 -34.19 -72.67 -19.28
CA ASP A 232 -33.54 -71.86 -20.32
C ASP A 232 -33.72 -70.37 -19.95
N GLY A 233 -32.93 -69.90 -18.98
CA GLY A 233 -33.10 -68.59 -18.32
C GLY A 233 -32.75 -67.35 -19.16
N LYS A 234 -32.42 -67.52 -20.44
CA LYS A 234 -31.93 -66.41 -21.28
C LYS A 234 -33.03 -65.40 -21.62
N ASP A 235 -34.23 -65.89 -21.94
CA ASP A 235 -35.35 -65.04 -22.38
C ASP A 235 -36.00 -64.26 -21.22
N GLU A 236 -36.03 -64.82 -20.01
CA GLU A 236 -36.50 -64.10 -18.82
C GLU A 236 -35.49 -63.06 -18.33
N ASP A 237 -34.20 -63.38 -18.34
CA ASP A 237 -33.16 -62.44 -17.96
C ASP A 237 -33.05 -61.27 -18.94
N ASP A 238 -33.23 -61.50 -20.24
CA ASP A 238 -33.24 -60.43 -21.24
C ASP A 238 -34.49 -59.55 -21.11
N ARG A 239 -35.66 -60.12 -20.78
CA ARG A 239 -36.86 -59.34 -20.43
C ARG A 239 -36.67 -58.49 -19.17
N ARG A 240 -36.03 -59.06 -18.13
CA ARG A 240 -35.71 -58.32 -16.89
C ARG A 240 -34.70 -57.20 -17.16
N ARG A 241 -33.69 -57.44 -18.00
CA ARG A 241 -32.70 -56.42 -18.42
C ARG A 241 -33.34 -55.29 -19.21
N LEU A 242 -34.23 -55.60 -20.15
CA LEU A 242 -34.98 -54.60 -20.92
C LEU A 242 -35.91 -53.78 -20.00
N ALA A 243 -36.63 -54.41 -19.08
CA ALA A 243 -37.47 -53.72 -18.12
C ALA A 243 -36.67 -52.80 -17.17
N VAL A 244 -35.48 -53.23 -16.73
CA VAL A 244 -34.56 -52.39 -15.94
C VAL A 244 -34.03 -51.23 -16.78
N ALA A 245 -33.64 -51.47 -18.04
CA ALA A 245 -33.19 -50.42 -18.95
C ALA A 245 -34.30 -49.38 -19.23
N GLU A 246 -35.54 -49.80 -19.38
CA GLU A 246 -36.69 -48.91 -19.55
C GLU A 246 -36.96 -48.07 -18.31
N ARG A 247 -36.91 -48.68 -17.11
CA ARG A 247 -37.06 -47.95 -15.84
C ARG A 247 -35.95 -46.93 -15.62
N THR A 248 -34.69 -47.29 -15.89
CA THR A 248 -33.57 -46.34 -15.79
C THR A 248 -33.70 -45.20 -16.81
N ARG A 249 -34.20 -45.48 -18.02
CA ARG A 249 -34.48 -44.46 -19.03
C ARG A 249 -35.62 -43.52 -18.64
N GLN A 250 -36.66 -44.04 -17.97
CA GLN A 250 -37.76 -43.23 -17.44
C GLN A 250 -37.27 -42.32 -16.30
N LEU A 251 -36.53 -42.87 -15.33
CA LEU A 251 -35.91 -42.09 -14.25
C LEU A 251 -34.95 -41.03 -14.79
N ALA A 252 -34.18 -41.33 -15.84
CA ALA A 252 -33.31 -40.35 -16.50
C ALA A 252 -34.11 -39.20 -17.12
N LYS A 253 -35.25 -39.48 -17.78
CA LYS A 253 -36.14 -38.45 -18.33
C LYS A 253 -36.78 -37.60 -17.24
N GLU A 254 -37.18 -38.20 -16.13
CA GLU A 254 -37.74 -37.49 -14.98
C GLU A 254 -36.70 -36.60 -14.29
N ASN A 255 -35.46 -37.09 -14.14
CA ASN A 255 -34.35 -36.31 -13.63
C ASN A 255 -34.00 -35.12 -14.53
N LEU A 256 -34.05 -35.29 -15.86
CA LEU A 256 -33.87 -34.19 -16.80
C LEU A 256 -34.98 -33.14 -16.66
N ARG A 257 -36.25 -33.56 -16.59
CA ARG A 257 -37.39 -32.65 -16.37
C ARG A 257 -37.29 -31.91 -15.03
N ALA A 258 -36.89 -32.60 -13.96
CA ALA A 258 -36.69 -32.00 -12.65
C ALA A 258 -35.52 -31.00 -12.65
N ALA A 259 -34.43 -31.32 -13.36
CA ALA A 259 -33.29 -30.42 -13.52
C ALA A 259 -33.66 -29.17 -14.35
N GLU A 260 -34.48 -29.32 -15.40
CA GLU A 260 -35.00 -28.20 -16.19
C GLU A 260 -35.92 -27.29 -15.36
N LYS A 261 -36.82 -27.85 -14.55
CA LYS A 261 -37.66 -27.08 -13.61
C LYS A 261 -36.81 -26.27 -12.63
N ARG A 262 -35.81 -26.91 -12.00
CA ARG A 262 -34.88 -26.21 -11.08
C ARG A 262 -34.06 -25.12 -11.78
N ARG A 263 -33.66 -25.33 -13.05
CA ARG A 263 -32.99 -24.29 -13.85
C ARG A 263 -33.93 -23.13 -14.16
N ALA A 264 -35.20 -23.40 -14.45
CA ALA A 264 -36.21 -22.37 -14.69
C ALA A 264 -36.51 -21.57 -13.41
N GLU A 265 -36.68 -22.24 -12.26
CA GLU A 265 -36.88 -21.62 -10.95
C GLU A 265 -35.69 -20.72 -10.56
N ARG A 266 -34.46 -21.18 -10.77
CA ARG A 266 -33.26 -20.35 -10.53
C ARG A 266 -33.20 -19.13 -11.42
N LYS A 267 -33.57 -19.26 -12.71
CA LYS A 267 -33.65 -18.12 -13.63
C LYS A 267 -34.73 -17.12 -13.22
N ALA A 268 -35.88 -17.61 -12.74
CA ALA A 268 -36.95 -16.75 -12.23
C ALA A 268 -36.51 -16.01 -10.96
N GLN A 269 -35.89 -16.70 -10.00
CA GLN A 269 -35.32 -16.07 -8.80
C GLN A 269 -34.24 -15.04 -9.13
N GLU A 270 -33.39 -15.32 -10.12
CA GLU A 270 -32.37 -14.37 -10.57
C GLU A 270 -32.99 -13.13 -11.24
N GLN A 271 -34.08 -13.30 -12.00
CA GLN A 271 -34.83 -12.18 -12.57
C GLN A 271 -35.50 -11.34 -11.47
N GLU A 272 -36.18 -11.96 -10.52
CA GLU A 272 -36.79 -11.27 -9.38
C GLU A 272 -35.74 -10.51 -8.53
N ALA A 273 -34.57 -11.10 -8.30
CA ALA A 273 -33.48 -10.44 -7.58
C ALA A 273 -32.92 -9.24 -8.36
N ARG A 274 -32.81 -9.34 -9.70
CA ARG A 274 -32.39 -8.23 -10.56
C ARG A 274 -33.43 -7.10 -10.56
N GLU A 275 -34.71 -7.42 -10.57
CA GLU A 275 -35.80 -6.43 -10.50
C GLU A 275 -35.82 -5.71 -9.15
N LYS A 276 -35.65 -6.44 -8.04
CA LYS A 276 -35.52 -5.84 -6.70
C LYS A 276 -34.31 -4.91 -6.61
N ALA A 277 -33.15 -5.36 -7.08
CA ALA A 277 -31.94 -4.53 -7.09
C ALA A 277 -32.07 -3.29 -8.00
N GLN A 278 -32.84 -3.38 -9.08
CA GLN A 278 -33.17 -2.21 -9.92
C GLN A 278 -34.11 -1.24 -9.20
N ALA A 279 -35.14 -1.75 -8.51
CA ALA A 279 -36.06 -0.94 -7.73
C ALA A 279 -35.32 -0.18 -6.60
N GLU A 280 -34.47 -0.87 -5.83
CA GLU A 280 -33.65 -0.26 -4.76
C GLU A 280 -32.73 0.83 -5.30
N ARG A 281 -32.09 0.62 -6.46
CA ARG A 281 -31.25 1.66 -7.11
C ARG A 281 -32.06 2.89 -7.51
N MET A 282 -33.28 2.69 -8.01
CA MET A 282 -34.17 3.79 -8.39
C MET A 282 -34.67 4.55 -7.16
N GLU A 283 -34.94 3.88 -6.05
CA GLU A 283 -35.31 4.50 -4.78
C GLU A 283 -34.15 5.33 -4.21
N LEU A 284 -32.94 4.78 -4.16
CA LEU A 284 -31.75 5.52 -3.73
C LEU A 284 -31.48 6.75 -4.60
N GLN A 285 -31.67 6.67 -5.92
CA GLN A 285 -31.55 7.83 -6.81
C GLN A 285 -32.61 8.90 -6.52
N ARG A 286 -33.84 8.51 -6.15
CA ARG A 286 -34.90 9.44 -5.76
C ARG A 286 -34.59 10.10 -4.42
N GLU A 287 -34.06 9.37 -3.45
CA GLU A 287 -33.63 9.91 -2.16
C GLU A 287 -32.51 10.94 -2.35
N LEU A 288 -31.47 10.61 -3.12
CA LEU A 288 -30.38 11.55 -3.43
C LEU A 288 -30.87 12.80 -4.16
N ALA A 289 -31.83 12.68 -5.08
CA ALA A 289 -32.43 13.83 -5.75
C ALA A 289 -33.22 14.71 -4.77
N GLN A 290 -33.95 14.11 -3.82
CA GLN A 290 -34.68 14.86 -2.79
C GLN A 290 -33.72 15.56 -1.81
N GLU A 291 -32.63 14.92 -1.42
CA GLU A 291 -31.59 15.54 -0.58
C GLU A 291 -30.94 16.72 -1.29
N HIS A 292 -30.60 16.57 -2.57
CA HIS A 292 -30.05 17.67 -3.37
C HIS A 292 -31.01 18.86 -3.47
N VAL A 293 -32.31 18.63 -3.62
CA VAL A 293 -33.31 19.73 -3.60
C VAL A 293 -33.35 20.42 -2.23
N LYS A 294 -33.36 19.66 -1.12
CA LYS A 294 -33.32 20.22 0.24
C LYS A 294 -32.04 21.03 0.50
N GLU A 295 -30.90 20.58 -0.01
CA GLU A 295 -29.64 21.31 0.08
C GLU A 295 -29.68 22.63 -0.70
N LEU A 296 -30.22 22.62 -1.91
CA LEU A 296 -30.41 23.84 -2.71
C LEU A 296 -31.34 24.84 -2.00
N GLU A 297 -32.43 24.37 -1.38
CA GLU A 297 -33.33 25.20 -0.58
C GLU A 297 -32.61 25.80 0.64
N ARG A 298 -31.79 25.03 1.35
CA ARG A 298 -30.97 25.54 2.46
C ARG A 298 -29.98 26.60 1.99
N HIS A 299 -29.33 26.40 0.85
CA HIS A 299 -28.43 27.39 0.26
C HIS A 299 -29.16 28.67 -0.12
N ARG A 300 -30.37 28.55 -0.69
CA ARG A 300 -31.22 29.70 -1.01
C ARG A 300 -31.62 30.49 0.24
N LEU A 301 -32.11 29.81 1.28
CA LEU A 301 -32.48 30.44 2.55
C LEU A 301 -31.29 31.15 3.21
N ASN A 302 -30.11 30.52 3.19
CA ASN A 302 -28.89 31.13 3.72
C ASN A 302 -28.48 32.37 2.91
N ALA A 303 -28.61 32.34 1.58
CA ALA A 303 -28.32 33.49 0.73
C ALA A 303 -29.31 34.65 0.97
N GLU A 304 -30.60 34.34 1.16
CA GLU A 304 -31.64 35.33 1.52
C GLU A 304 -31.38 35.93 2.90
N ALA A 305 -30.98 35.11 3.89
CA ALA A 305 -30.59 35.59 5.23
C ALA A 305 -29.36 36.52 5.19
N LEU A 306 -28.36 36.22 4.36
CA LEU A 306 -27.20 37.09 4.16
C LEU A 306 -27.59 38.43 3.53
N ARG A 307 -28.52 38.44 2.57
CA ARG A 307 -29.04 39.67 1.97
C ARG A 307 -29.76 40.52 3.02
N TYR A 308 -30.62 39.91 3.83
CA TYR A 308 -31.31 40.60 4.91
C TYR A 308 -30.34 41.16 5.96
N ALA A 309 -29.30 40.42 6.33
CA ALA A 309 -28.25 40.92 7.22
C ALA A 309 -27.50 42.12 6.62
N GLN A 310 -27.22 42.10 5.32
CA GLN A 310 -26.58 43.23 4.63
C GLN A 310 -27.51 44.46 4.55
N GLU A 311 -28.79 44.25 4.31
CA GLU A 311 -29.79 45.33 4.28
C GLU A 311 -29.96 45.97 5.65
N THR A 312 -30.08 45.16 6.72
CA THR A 312 -30.16 45.66 8.10
C THR A 312 -28.87 46.38 8.52
N GLU A 313 -27.69 45.95 8.08
CA GLU A 313 -26.45 46.70 8.27
C GLU A 313 -26.43 48.02 7.51
N ARG A 314 -26.92 48.05 6.26
CA ARG A 314 -27.04 49.29 5.49
C ARG A 314 -28.01 50.27 6.15
N GLU A 315 -29.15 49.80 6.64
CA GLU A 315 -30.10 50.61 7.41
C GLU A 315 -29.52 51.12 8.72
N ARG A 316 -28.72 50.31 9.43
CA ARG A 316 -27.98 50.78 10.61
C ARG A 316 -26.97 51.85 10.25
N ARG A 317 -26.24 51.70 9.14
CA ARG A 317 -25.29 52.71 8.66
C ARG A 317 -25.97 53.99 8.22
N THR A 318 -27.12 53.94 7.56
CA THR A 318 -27.88 55.14 7.19
C THR A 318 -28.46 55.83 8.43
N ARG A 319 -29.00 55.08 9.40
CA ARG A 319 -29.45 55.64 10.69
C ARG A 319 -28.32 56.24 11.51
N ALA A 320 -27.14 55.62 11.52
CA ALA A 320 -25.95 56.17 12.17
C ALA A 320 -25.46 57.44 11.48
N ASN A 321 -25.44 57.47 10.13
CA ASN A 321 -25.09 58.69 9.38
C ASN A 321 -26.09 59.83 9.60
N ILE A 322 -27.38 59.53 9.78
CA ILE A 322 -28.41 60.52 10.14
C ILE A 322 -28.23 61.00 11.59
N ALA A 323 -27.87 60.09 12.52
CA ALA A 323 -27.57 60.45 13.90
C ALA A 323 -26.29 61.30 14.03
N ASP A 324 -25.26 61.02 13.22
CA ASP A 324 -24.01 61.80 13.18
C ASP A 324 -24.23 63.20 12.56
N ALA A 325 -25.19 63.35 11.64
CA ALA A 325 -25.62 64.67 11.16
C ALA A 325 -26.30 65.51 12.26
N HIS A 326 -26.92 64.87 13.26
CA HIS A 326 -27.54 65.53 14.41
C HIS A 326 -26.58 65.77 15.60
N LEU A 327 -25.36 65.22 15.56
CA LEU A 327 -24.34 65.40 16.61
C LEU A 327 -23.32 66.53 16.31
N GLN A 328 -23.59 67.40 15.32
CA GLN A 328 -22.90 68.70 15.15
C GLN A 328 -23.29 69.74 16.24
N ALA A 329 -23.61 69.29 17.45
CA ALA A 329 -23.69 70.15 18.63
C ALA A 329 -22.42 69.90 19.45
N VAL A 330 -21.41 70.73 19.21
CA VAL A 330 -20.13 70.75 19.93
C VAL A 330 -20.38 71.00 21.42
N PRO A 331 -19.97 70.12 22.34
CA PRO A 331 -19.70 70.51 23.71
C PRO A 331 -18.30 71.15 23.73
N SER A 332 -18.24 72.38 24.20
CA SER A 332 -17.03 73.17 24.44
C SER A 332 -16.15 72.54 25.53
N GLY A 333 -15.45 71.47 25.17
CA GLY A 333 -14.30 70.91 25.89
C GLY A 333 -13.12 70.80 24.94
N SER A 334 -11.90 70.97 25.45
CA SER A 334 -10.66 70.84 24.66
C SER A 334 -10.67 69.53 23.85
N LEU A 335 -10.54 69.64 22.53
CA LEU A 335 -10.49 68.49 21.60
C LEU A 335 -9.42 67.47 21.99
N PHE A 336 -8.33 67.93 22.61
CA PHE A 336 -7.26 67.08 23.11
C PHE A 336 -7.71 66.18 24.26
N ASP A 337 -8.48 66.70 25.22
CA ASP A 337 -8.96 65.93 26.38
C ASP A 337 -9.99 64.86 25.97
N ALA A 338 -10.82 65.16 24.97
CA ALA A 338 -11.80 64.21 24.44
C ALA A 338 -11.13 63.06 23.67
N VAL A 339 -10.07 63.35 22.91
CA VAL A 339 -9.27 62.34 22.20
C VAL A 339 -8.48 61.49 23.20
N GLU A 340 -7.88 62.07 24.23
CA GLU A 340 -7.19 61.32 25.28
C GLU A 340 -8.13 60.39 26.05
N LYS A 341 -9.33 60.86 26.41
CA LYS A 341 -10.33 60.01 27.07
C LYS A 341 -10.76 58.85 26.18
N ARG A 342 -11.01 59.09 24.88
CA ARG A 342 -11.32 58.01 23.91
C ARG A 342 -10.18 57.01 23.80
N GLN A 343 -8.93 57.45 23.73
CA GLN A 343 -7.77 56.55 23.68
C GLN A 343 -7.61 55.73 24.97
N ARG A 344 -7.87 56.32 26.14
CA ARG A 344 -7.87 55.59 27.43
C ARG A 344 -9.00 54.57 27.51
N ASP A 345 -10.20 54.93 27.06
CA ASP A 345 -11.35 54.02 27.03
C ASP A 345 -11.17 52.88 26.02
N GLU A 346 -10.59 53.16 24.85
CA GLU A 346 -10.23 52.15 23.85
C GLU A 346 -9.12 51.22 24.36
N ALA A 347 -8.11 51.76 25.04
CA ALA A 347 -7.07 50.96 25.68
C ALA A 347 -7.65 50.06 26.78
N ALA A 348 -8.56 50.58 27.60
CA ALA A 348 -9.27 49.81 28.64
C ALA A 348 -10.13 48.69 28.02
N ARG A 349 -10.88 48.96 26.95
CA ARG A 349 -11.66 47.95 26.21
C ARG A 349 -10.76 46.90 25.56
N ALA A 350 -9.61 47.30 25.01
CA ALA A 350 -8.65 46.38 24.43
C ALA A 350 -8.03 45.47 25.50
N GLN A 351 -7.75 46.00 26.69
CA GLN A 351 -7.28 45.19 27.84
C GLN A 351 -8.36 44.22 28.33
N GLN A 352 -9.61 44.67 28.46
CA GLN A 352 -10.74 43.80 28.84
C GLN A 352 -10.93 42.65 27.83
N LYS A 353 -10.92 42.94 26.52
CA LYS A 353 -11.00 41.91 25.49
C LYS A 353 -9.86 40.89 25.58
N ARG A 354 -8.63 41.34 25.84
CA ARG A 354 -7.49 40.42 26.05
C ARG A 354 -7.69 39.51 27.26
N MET A 355 -8.25 40.02 28.36
CA MET A 355 -8.57 39.21 29.53
C MET A 355 -9.68 38.20 29.24
N GLU A 356 -10.71 38.59 28.49
CA GLU A 356 -11.79 37.71 28.05
C GLU A 356 -11.27 36.61 27.11
N ASP A 357 -10.45 36.96 26.12
CA ASP A 357 -9.81 36.02 25.21
C ASP A 357 -8.90 35.03 25.95
N MET A 358 -8.13 35.50 26.93
CA MET A 358 -7.33 34.62 27.79
C MET A 358 -8.19 33.68 28.64
N ALA A 359 -9.33 34.17 29.18
CA ALA A 359 -10.25 33.34 29.94
C ALA A 359 -10.93 32.26 29.07
N VAL A 360 -11.33 32.61 27.84
CA VAL A 360 -11.88 31.65 26.86
C VAL A 360 -10.82 30.63 26.47
N ASN A 361 -9.59 31.06 26.19
CA ASN A 361 -8.49 30.15 25.87
C ASN A 361 -8.14 29.22 27.03
N ALA A 362 -8.18 29.71 28.28
CA ALA A 362 -7.97 28.89 29.47
C ALA A 362 -9.07 27.83 29.64
N ARG A 363 -10.34 28.19 29.42
CA ARG A 363 -11.47 27.24 29.42
C ARG A 363 -11.34 26.18 28.33
N LEU A 364 -10.99 26.60 27.12
CA LEU A 364 -10.77 25.67 26.00
C LEU A 364 -9.59 24.73 26.27
N ALA A 365 -8.50 25.24 26.85
CA ALA A 365 -7.35 24.41 27.23
C ALA A 365 -7.71 23.41 28.36
N ALA A 366 -8.53 23.82 29.33
CA ALA A 366 -9.04 22.93 30.37
C ALA A 366 -9.95 21.84 29.80
N GLN A 367 -10.87 22.18 28.88
CA GLN A 367 -11.71 21.21 28.17
C GLN A 367 -10.86 20.21 27.39
N LYS A 368 -9.89 20.67 26.59
CA LYS A 368 -8.97 19.77 25.86
C LYS A 368 -8.20 18.82 26.78
N ARG A 369 -7.80 19.27 27.98
CA ARG A 369 -7.15 18.41 28.98
C ARG A 369 -8.11 17.38 29.55
N ALA A 370 -9.36 17.76 29.83
CA ALA A 370 -10.39 16.86 30.31
C ALA A 370 -10.76 15.81 29.25
N ASP A 371 -10.91 16.22 27.99
CA ASP A 371 -11.20 15.32 26.87
C ASP A 371 -10.05 14.32 26.67
N ALA A 372 -8.80 14.79 26.69
CA ALA A 372 -7.62 13.92 26.58
C ALA A 372 -7.49 12.95 27.78
N GLN A 373 -7.94 13.35 28.98
CA GLN A 373 -8.00 12.44 30.13
C GLN A 373 -9.10 11.40 29.94
N ALA A 374 -10.29 11.81 29.50
CA ALA A 374 -11.40 10.90 29.23
C ALA A 374 -11.07 9.88 28.12
N GLU A 375 -10.34 10.28 27.07
CA GLU A 375 -9.85 9.36 26.05
C GLU A 375 -8.88 8.32 26.63
N ARG A 376 -7.91 8.74 27.45
CA ARG A 376 -6.98 7.82 28.12
C ARG A 376 -7.70 6.87 29.08
N ASP A 377 -8.72 7.33 29.78
CA ASP A 377 -9.50 6.47 30.67
C ASP A 377 -10.34 5.46 29.88
N ARG A 378 -10.88 5.84 28.73
CA ARG A 378 -11.52 4.90 27.79
C ARG A 378 -10.53 3.88 27.25
N GLU A 379 -9.34 4.29 26.83
CA GLU A 379 -8.29 3.38 26.37
C GLU A 379 -7.90 2.37 27.46
N ARG A 380 -7.78 2.82 28.71
CA ARG A 380 -7.53 1.93 29.86
C ARG A 380 -8.66 0.94 30.09
N GLN A 381 -9.90 1.39 29.98
CA GLN A 381 -11.08 0.51 30.09
C GLN A 381 -11.06 -0.55 28.97
N TYR A 382 -10.89 -0.14 27.72
CA TYR A 382 -10.78 -1.08 26.59
C TYR A 382 -9.63 -2.07 26.76
N ALA A 383 -8.46 -1.63 27.23
CA ALA A 383 -7.33 -2.52 27.49
C ALA A 383 -7.63 -3.52 28.63
N ALA A 384 -8.32 -3.08 29.68
CA ALA A 384 -8.74 -3.95 30.78
C ALA A 384 -9.80 -4.97 30.33
N ASP A 385 -10.79 -4.55 29.55
CA ASP A 385 -11.83 -5.42 29.01
C ASP A 385 -11.24 -6.45 28.05
N PHE A 386 -10.30 -6.04 27.20
CA PHE A 386 -9.57 -6.94 26.31
C PHE A 386 -8.76 -7.98 27.10
N ALA A 387 -7.99 -7.55 28.11
CA ALA A 387 -7.24 -8.47 28.97
C ALA A 387 -8.16 -9.46 29.70
N ASN A 388 -9.32 -9.01 30.19
CA ASN A 388 -10.31 -9.87 30.82
C ASN A 388 -10.90 -10.89 29.83
N ALA A 389 -11.16 -10.48 28.58
CA ALA A 389 -11.64 -11.38 27.54
C ALA A 389 -10.60 -12.44 27.17
N GLU A 390 -9.31 -12.07 27.07
CA GLU A 390 -8.22 -13.02 26.85
C GLU A 390 -8.10 -14.02 28.00
N LEU A 391 -8.16 -13.56 29.25
CA LEU A 391 -8.15 -14.44 30.42
C LEU A 391 -9.31 -15.44 30.39
N GLN A 392 -10.53 -15.01 30.08
CA GLN A 392 -11.68 -15.90 29.95
C GLN A 392 -11.51 -16.93 28.82
N ASN A 393 -10.90 -16.53 27.70
CA ASN A 393 -10.62 -17.46 26.61
C ASN A 393 -9.58 -18.50 27.02
N LEU A 394 -8.51 -18.10 27.71
CA LEU A 394 -7.51 -19.01 28.26
C LEU A 394 -8.12 -19.98 29.27
N GLU A 395 -9.01 -19.51 30.15
CA GLU A 395 -9.73 -20.38 31.09
C GLU A 395 -10.57 -21.45 30.35
N ARG A 396 -11.32 -21.05 29.32
CA ARG A 396 -12.10 -21.98 28.48
C ARG A 396 -11.20 -22.98 27.76
N GLU A 397 -10.05 -22.57 27.26
CA GLU A 397 -9.09 -23.46 26.62
C GLU A 397 -8.51 -24.47 27.60
N VAL A 398 -8.17 -24.04 28.82
CA VAL A 398 -7.69 -24.92 29.89
C VAL A 398 -8.78 -25.93 30.28
N GLU A 399 -10.04 -25.51 30.40
CA GLU A 399 -11.17 -26.41 30.66
C GLU A 399 -11.36 -27.44 29.55
N ARG A 400 -11.33 -27.01 28.28
CA ARG A 400 -11.40 -27.91 27.12
C ARG A 400 -10.23 -28.90 27.12
N ALA A 401 -9.01 -28.45 27.44
CA ALA A 401 -7.85 -29.32 27.55
C ALA A 401 -7.99 -30.34 28.69
N ARG A 402 -8.56 -29.94 29.84
CA ARG A 402 -8.88 -30.86 30.95
C ARG A 402 -9.91 -31.91 30.53
N GLN A 403 -10.97 -31.50 29.83
CA GLN A 403 -12.00 -32.42 29.32
C GLN A 403 -11.41 -33.42 28.31
N ARG A 404 -10.55 -32.97 27.38
CA ARG A 404 -9.84 -33.86 26.45
C ARG A 404 -9.00 -34.90 27.18
N ARG A 405 -8.23 -34.49 28.19
CA ARG A 405 -7.43 -35.43 29.01
C ARG A 405 -8.30 -36.43 29.77
N GLN A 406 -9.48 -36.02 30.24
CA GLN A 406 -10.42 -36.93 30.89
C GLN A 406 -10.98 -37.94 29.88
N GLN A 407 -11.37 -37.50 28.69
CA GLN A 407 -11.84 -38.38 27.61
C GLN A 407 -10.76 -39.36 27.17
N GLU A 408 -9.52 -38.90 26.98
CA GLU A 408 -8.37 -39.77 26.66
C GLU A 408 -8.15 -40.84 27.74
N ARG A 409 -8.27 -40.47 29.03
CA ARG A 409 -8.17 -41.44 30.13
C ARG A 409 -9.28 -42.50 30.09
N LEU A 410 -10.52 -42.10 29.82
CA LEU A 410 -11.64 -43.03 29.67
C LEU A 410 -11.42 -43.97 28.48
N LEU A 411 -11.02 -43.44 27.32
CA LEU A 411 -10.72 -44.25 26.14
C LEU A 411 -9.58 -45.24 26.38
N LEU A 412 -8.54 -44.85 27.13
CA LEU A 412 -7.46 -45.75 27.52
C LEU A 412 -7.92 -46.85 28.50
N GLN A 413 -8.84 -46.53 29.42
CA GLN A 413 -9.46 -47.52 30.30
C GLN A 413 -10.30 -48.52 29.51
N ASP A 414 -11.17 -48.04 28.62
CA ASP A 414 -12.00 -48.88 27.75
C ASP A 414 -11.15 -49.79 26.85
N ALA A 415 -10.05 -49.25 26.29
CA ALA A 415 -9.10 -50.02 25.50
C ALA A 415 -8.39 -51.10 26.33
N ALA A 416 -8.01 -50.79 27.58
CA ALA A 416 -7.40 -51.75 28.49
C ALA A 416 -8.38 -52.86 28.89
N GLU A 417 -9.64 -52.53 29.16
CA GLU A 417 -10.71 -53.50 29.44
C GLU A 417 -11.00 -54.39 28.23
N ALA A 418 -11.10 -53.81 27.03
CA ALA A 418 -11.27 -54.57 25.79
C ALA A 418 -10.10 -55.53 25.55
N ALA A 419 -8.86 -55.09 25.79
CA ALA A 419 -7.68 -55.95 25.71
C ALA A 419 -7.70 -57.07 26.76
N ALA A 420 -8.16 -56.79 27.99
CA ALA A 420 -8.32 -57.80 29.04
C ALA A 420 -9.39 -58.84 28.66
N LYS A 421 -10.55 -58.41 28.14
CA LYS A 421 -11.62 -59.29 27.64
C LYS A 421 -11.13 -60.14 26.46
N ALA A 422 -10.38 -59.56 25.52
CA ALA A 422 -9.78 -60.30 24.41
C ALA A 422 -8.78 -61.36 24.90
N ARG A 423 -7.95 -61.04 25.90
CA ARG A 423 -7.03 -62.01 26.54
C ARG A 423 -7.79 -63.11 27.26
N GLN A 424 -8.89 -62.82 27.94
CA GLN A 424 -9.76 -63.83 28.56
C GLN A 424 -10.41 -64.72 27.50
N ALA A 425 -10.97 -64.16 26.44
CA ALA A 425 -11.52 -64.92 25.32
C ALA A 425 -10.46 -65.80 24.63
N GLN A 426 -9.21 -65.32 24.50
CA GLN A 426 -8.09 -66.14 24.02
C GLN A 426 -7.75 -67.29 24.97
N LYS A 427 -7.77 -67.07 26.29
CA LYS A 427 -7.59 -68.14 27.28
C LYS A 427 -8.74 -69.15 27.26
N ASP A 428 -9.97 -68.68 27.12
CA ASP A 428 -11.15 -69.55 27.08
C ASP A 428 -11.23 -70.34 25.77
N THR A 429 -10.83 -69.75 24.64
CA THR A 429 -10.69 -70.48 23.38
C THR A 429 -9.52 -71.48 23.42
N ALA A 430 -8.41 -71.16 24.08
CA ALA A 430 -7.32 -72.10 24.32
C ALA A 430 -7.79 -73.27 25.21
N ARG A 431 -8.51 -73.01 26.30
CA ARG A 431 -9.11 -74.04 27.17
C ARG A 431 -10.15 -74.88 26.45
N ARG A 432 -11.00 -74.27 25.62
CA ARG A 432 -11.96 -75.01 24.78
C ARG A 432 -11.25 -75.87 23.74
N ARG A 433 -10.12 -75.42 23.18
CA ARG A 433 -9.28 -76.25 22.31
C ARG A 433 -8.66 -77.42 23.08
N GLU A 434 -8.18 -77.20 24.30
CA GLU A 434 -7.68 -78.29 25.15
C GLU A 434 -8.78 -79.29 25.53
N GLN A 435 -10.03 -78.84 25.72
CA GLN A 435 -11.18 -79.69 26.02
C GLN A 435 -11.80 -80.38 24.79
N SER A 436 -11.73 -79.74 23.61
CA SER A 436 -12.18 -80.32 22.34
C SER A 436 -11.14 -81.23 21.71
N MET A 437 -9.93 -81.31 22.28
CA MET A 437 -8.98 -82.37 22.01
C MET A 437 -9.44 -83.61 22.78
N GLU A 438 -10.57 -84.19 22.36
CA GLU A 438 -10.63 -85.66 22.31
C GLU A 438 -9.37 -86.13 21.56
N PRO A 439 -8.81 -87.30 21.86
CA PRO A 439 -7.70 -87.86 21.09
C PRO A 439 -8.22 -88.22 19.70
N LEU A 440 -8.51 -87.20 18.89
CA LEU A 440 -8.53 -87.28 17.46
C LEU A 440 -7.10 -87.68 17.12
N LEU A 441 -6.96 -88.98 16.88
CA LEU A 441 -5.94 -89.60 16.04
C LEU A 441 -6.03 -88.93 14.66
N PHE A 442 -5.72 -87.63 14.61
CA PHE A 442 -5.59 -86.89 13.38
C PHE A 442 -4.26 -87.37 12.82
N TRP A 443 -4.35 -88.32 11.91
CA TRP A 443 -3.24 -88.71 11.07
C TRP A 443 -2.58 -87.43 10.58
N PRO A 444 -1.28 -87.20 10.86
CA PRO A 444 -0.62 -86.06 10.29
C PRO A 444 -0.58 -86.31 8.78
N VAL A 445 -1.42 -85.59 8.03
CA VAL A 445 -1.19 -85.31 6.61
C VAL A 445 -0.02 -84.32 6.51
N ALA A 446 1.06 -84.62 7.23
CA ALA A 446 2.29 -83.83 7.33
C ALA A 446 3.48 -84.56 6.69
N GLN A 447 3.25 -85.66 5.98
CA GLN A 447 4.30 -86.38 5.26
C GLN A 447 3.84 -86.80 3.86
N SER A 448 3.23 -85.89 3.12
CA SER A 448 3.26 -85.98 1.66
C SER A 448 4.30 -84.97 1.15
N GLU A 449 5.19 -85.43 0.28
CA GLU A 449 6.33 -84.64 -0.23
C GLU A 449 5.91 -83.30 -0.87
N GLY A 450 4.64 -83.11 -1.23
CA GLY A 450 4.11 -81.85 -1.77
C GLY A 450 3.47 -80.88 -0.75
N ALA A 451 3.22 -81.26 0.50
CA ALA A 451 2.51 -80.39 1.46
C ALA A 451 3.36 -79.21 1.97
N GLU A 452 4.68 -79.40 2.08
CA GLU A 452 5.61 -78.32 2.42
C GLU A 452 5.81 -77.34 1.26
N GLU A 453 5.88 -77.84 0.03
CA GLU A 453 5.99 -77.01 -1.18
C GLU A 453 4.77 -76.09 -1.34
N VAL A 454 3.56 -76.59 -1.06
CA VAL A 454 2.34 -75.77 -1.09
C VAL A 454 2.34 -74.69 0.00
N LYS A 455 2.90 -74.96 1.18
CA LYS A 455 3.05 -73.94 2.25
C LYS A 455 4.09 -72.89 1.87
N ILE A 456 5.22 -73.30 1.28
CA ILE A 456 6.26 -72.40 0.79
C ILE A 456 5.72 -71.54 -0.37
N ALA A 457 4.93 -72.11 -1.28
CA ALA A 457 4.29 -71.38 -2.37
C ALA A 457 3.27 -70.36 -1.85
N LYS A 458 2.44 -70.73 -0.88
CA LYS A 458 1.46 -69.81 -0.25
C LYS A 458 2.12 -68.66 0.50
N THR A 459 3.21 -68.92 1.22
CA THR A 459 3.97 -67.87 1.93
C THR A 459 4.68 -66.93 0.96
N ARG A 460 5.28 -67.46 -0.12
CA ARG A 460 5.85 -66.63 -1.21
C ARG A 460 4.78 -65.74 -1.85
N HIS A 461 3.62 -66.31 -2.18
CA HIS A 461 2.52 -65.55 -2.80
C HIS A 461 2.00 -64.45 -1.86
N PHE A 462 1.90 -64.72 -0.55
CA PHE A 462 1.52 -63.71 0.45
C PHE A 462 2.54 -62.56 0.53
N HIS A 463 3.84 -62.87 0.51
CA HIS A 463 4.88 -61.84 0.51
C HIS A 463 4.93 -61.04 -0.80
N GLU A 464 4.65 -61.66 -1.95
CA GLU A 464 4.51 -60.98 -3.24
C GLU A 464 3.30 -60.04 -3.26
N GLU A 465 2.16 -60.46 -2.70
CA GLU A 465 0.98 -59.60 -2.56
C GLU A 465 1.26 -58.40 -1.64
N LEU A 466 1.95 -58.60 -0.52
CA LEU A 466 2.38 -57.50 0.36
C LEU A 466 3.30 -56.52 -0.37
N ARG A 467 4.25 -57.02 -1.19
CA ARG A 467 5.12 -56.17 -2.02
C ARG A 467 4.31 -55.38 -3.04
N ARG A 468 3.37 -56.03 -3.76
CA ARG A 468 2.48 -55.36 -4.72
C ARG A 468 1.62 -54.28 -4.06
N GLN A 469 1.08 -54.53 -2.87
CA GLN A 469 0.33 -53.53 -2.11
C GLN A 469 1.20 -52.36 -1.67
N ALA A 470 2.44 -52.62 -1.22
CA ALA A 470 3.38 -51.56 -0.86
C ALA A 470 3.80 -50.71 -2.06
N GLU A 471 4.05 -51.33 -3.22
CA GLU A 471 4.34 -50.62 -4.48
C GLU A 471 3.15 -49.79 -4.96
N LYS A 472 1.93 -50.33 -4.87
CA LYS A 472 0.70 -49.60 -5.20
C LYS A 472 0.56 -48.34 -4.33
N LYS A 473 0.72 -48.46 -3.01
CA LYS A 473 0.69 -47.32 -2.08
C LYS A 473 1.82 -46.31 -2.29
N ARG A 474 2.96 -46.72 -2.85
CA ARG A 474 4.05 -45.80 -3.24
C ARG A 474 3.70 -45.04 -4.51
N ARG A 475 3.09 -45.71 -5.50
CA ARG A 475 2.63 -45.07 -6.74
C ARG A 475 1.46 -44.12 -6.50
N GLU A 476 0.52 -44.48 -5.64
CA GLU A 476 -0.60 -43.61 -5.23
C GLU A 476 -0.07 -42.32 -4.58
N ARG A 477 0.87 -42.43 -3.63
CA ARG A 477 1.52 -41.25 -3.02
C ARG A 477 2.28 -40.40 -4.03
N ALA A 478 3.01 -41.02 -4.96
CA ALA A 478 3.71 -40.28 -6.00
C ALA A 478 2.74 -39.51 -6.92
N GLN A 479 1.59 -40.11 -7.27
CA GLN A 479 0.55 -39.46 -8.06
C GLN A 479 -0.14 -38.32 -7.30
N GLU A 480 -0.39 -38.49 -6.00
CA GLU A 480 -0.92 -37.44 -5.14
C GLU A 480 0.06 -36.26 -5.04
N GLU A 481 1.35 -36.50 -4.81
CA GLU A 481 2.39 -35.46 -4.79
C GLU A 481 2.51 -34.73 -6.14
N GLU A 482 2.42 -35.45 -7.26
CA GLU A 482 2.42 -34.83 -8.59
C GLU A 482 1.16 -33.98 -8.84
N ALA A 483 0.00 -34.43 -8.37
CA ALA A 483 -1.25 -33.67 -8.44
C ALA A 483 -1.21 -32.42 -7.56
N GLU A 484 -0.64 -32.49 -6.37
CA GLU A 484 -0.43 -31.36 -5.47
C GLU A 484 0.53 -30.33 -6.09
N ARG A 485 1.68 -30.78 -6.60
CA ARG A 485 2.61 -29.90 -7.34
C ARG A 485 1.96 -29.27 -8.57
N GLY A 486 1.07 -29.99 -9.25
CA GLY A 486 0.27 -29.46 -10.36
C GLY A 486 -0.67 -28.32 -9.91
N ARG A 487 -1.33 -28.47 -8.76
CA ARG A 487 -2.20 -27.43 -8.18
C ARG A 487 -1.40 -26.21 -7.71
N GLU A 488 -0.26 -26.43 -7.07
CA GLU A 488 0.64 -25.35 -6.64
C GLU A 488 1.15 -24.54 -7.83
N ARG A 489 1.55 -25.20 -8.91
CA ARG A 489 1.96 -24.52 -10.16
C ARG A 489 0.82 -23.71 -10.76
N ALA A 490 -0.39 -24.27 -10.81
CA ALA A 490 -1.56 -23.55 -11.32
C ALA A 490 -1.88 -22.31 -10.48
N LEU A 491 -1.74 -22.39 -9.16
CA LEU A 491 -1.93 -21.25 -8.26
C LEU A 491 -0.86 -20.17 -8.49
N ILE A 492 0.41 -20.55 -8.58
CA ILE A 492 1.51 -19.61 -8.87
C ILE A 492 1.31 -18.95 -10.25
N GLU A 493 0.88 -19.70 -11.26
CA GLU A 493 0.56 -19.14 -12.58
C GLU A 493 -0.61 -18.16 -12.53
N TYR A 494 -1.64 -18.45 -11.73
CA TYR A 494 -2.76 -17.53 -11.51
C TYR A 494 -2.31 -16.24 -10.81
N ASP A 495 -1.54 -16.35 -9.73
CA ASP A 495 -1.05 -15.21 -8.96
C ASP A 495 -0.10 -14.33 -9.78
N THR A 496 0.78 -14.96 -10.58
CA THR A 496 1.68 -14.23 -11.47
C THR A 496 0.94 -13.50 -12.60
N ARG A 497 -0.12 -14.10 -13.16
CA ARG A 497 -1.00 -13.40 -14.13
C ARG A 497 -1.75 -12.25 -13.48
N SER A 498 -2.32 -12.45 -12.31
CA SER A 498 -3.01 -11.40 -11.54
C SER A 498 -2.06 -10.23 -11.22
N ALA A 499 -0.84 -10.53 -10.78
CA ALA A 499 0.19 -9.51 -10.53
C ALA A 499 0.60 -8.77 -11.81
N GLN A 500 0.73 -9.46 -12.95
CA GLN A 500 1.01 -8.82 -14.24
C GLN A 500 -0.14 -7.89 -14.66
N GLU A 501 -1.40 -8.32 -14.53
CA GLU A 501 -2.56 -7.48 -14.82
C GLU A 501 -2.61 -6.24 -13.93
N ALA A 502 -2.30 -6.36 -12.64
CA ALA A 502 -2.24 -5.22 -11.73
C ALA A 502 -1.18 -4.19 -12.18
N VAL A 503 0.03 -4.65 -12.52
CA VAL A 503 1.10 -3.78 -13.03
C VAL A 503 0.71 -3.13 -14.36
N GLU A 504 0.00 -3.85 -15.24
CA GLU A 504 -0.50 -3.27 -16.49
C GLU A 504 -1.56 -2.20 -16.26
N ARG A 505 -2.46 -2.38 -15.28
CA ARG A 505 -3.44 -1.36 -14.87
C ARG A 505 -2.76 -0.11 -14.33
N GLU A 506 -1.79 -0.26 -13.43
CA GLU A 506 -1.00 0.86 -12.91
C GLU A 506 -0.26 1.62 -14.02
N ARG A 507 0.30 0.90 -15.00
CA ARG A 507 0.94 1.51 -16.17
C ARG A 507 -0.05 2.28 -17.04
N LYS A 508 -1.28 1.79 -17.22
CA LYS A 508 -2.34 2.49 -17.96
C LYS A 508 -2.75 3.75 -17.22
N GLU A 509 -3.03 3.66 -15.92
CA GLU A 509 -3.35 4.82 -15.10
C GLU A 509 -2.23 5.87 -15.09
N ALA A 510 -0.97 5.43 -15.02
CA ALA A 510 0.17 6.34 -15.07
C ALA A 510 0.28 7.05 -16.43
N ARG A 511 -0.05 6.38 -17.53
CA ARG A 511 -0.11 6.99 -18.86
C ARG A 511 -1.26 8.00 -18.95
N GLU A 512 -2.45 7.63 -18.49
CA GLU A 512 -3.61 8.52 -18.45
C GLU A 512 -3.32 9.78 -17.61
N LYS A 513 -2.76 9.61 -16.40
CA LYS A 513 -2.32 10.73 -15.55
C LYS A 513 -1.27 11.62 -16.26
N ALA A 514 -0.33 11.02 -16.98
CA ALA A 514 0.67 11.77 -17.73
C ALA A 514 0.05 12.53 -18.93
N GLU A 515 -0.92 11.93 -19.62
CA GLU A 515 -1.67 12.57 -20.70
C GLU A 515 -2.55 13.71 -20.19
N ASP A 516 -3.22 13.54 -19.06
CA ASP A 516 -4.00 14.60 -18.42
C ASP A 516 -3.12 15.77 -17.99
N LEU A 517 -1.96 15.49 -17.39
CA LEU A 517 -0.98 16.53 -17.07
C LEU A 517 -0.47 17.26 -18.32
N ARG A 518 -0.23 16.54 -19.43
CA ARG A 518 0.11 17.16 -20.71
C ARG A 518 -0.99 18.08 -21.20
N ARG A 519 -2.25 17.64 -21.18
CA ARG A 519 -3.42 18.45 -21.59
C ARG A 519 -3.56 19.71 -20.72
N ILE A 520 -3.38 19.58 -19.40
CA ILE A 520 -3.43 20.73 -18.47
C ILE A 520 -2.30 21.71 -18.78
N LEU A 521 -1.08 21.23 -19.01
CA LEU A 521 0.06 22.09 -19.35
C LEU A 521 -0.13 22.77 -20.71
N GLU A 522 -0.65 22.06 -21.71
CA GLU A 522 -1.00 22.63 -23.01
C GLU A 522 -2.08 23.72 -22.89
N ALA A 523 -3.11 23.48 -22.06
CA ALA A 523 -4.14 24.48 -21.77
C ALA A 523 -3.55 25.72 -21.07
N GLN A 524 -2.66 25.53 -20.09
CA GLN A 524 -1.98 26.64 -19.41
C GLN A 524 -1.05 27.42 -20.35
N ILE A 525 -0.34 26.73 -21.26
CA ILE A 525 0.49 27.36 -22.28
C ILE A 525 -0.40 28.15 -23.25
N ALA A 526 -1.53 27.59 -23.68
CA ALA A 526 -2.48 28.27 -24.55
C ALA A 526 -3.11 29.50 -23.87
N GLU A 527 -3.47 29.41 -22.59
CA GLU A 527 -3.94 30.56 -21.81
C GLU A 527 -2.86 31.63 -21.66
N LYS A 528 -1.62 31.24 -21.35
CA LYS A 528 -0.49 32.17 -21.28
C LYS A 528 -0.26 32.86 -22.62
N ARG A 529 -0.32 32.12 -23.74
CA ARG A 529 -0.23 32.70 -25.10
C ARG A 529 -1.37 33.68 -25.40
N LYS A 530 -2.60 33.37 -24.97
CA LYS A 530 -3.74 34.30 -25.11
C LYS A 530 -3.59 35.55 -24.25
N ARG A 531 -3.02 35.43 -23.04
CA ARG A 531 -2.70 36.58 -22.17
C ARG A 531 -1.60 37.42 -22.79
N THR A 532 -0.50 36.82 -23.24
CA THR A 532 0.59 37.56 -23.91
C THR A 532 0.14 38.24 -25.20
N ALA A 533 -0.79 37.63 -25.96
CA ALA A 533 -1.38 38.29 -27.14
C ALA A 533 -2.23 39.51 -26.75
N ARG A 534 -3.07 39.39 -25.70
CA ARG A 534 -3.83 40.53 -25.16
C ARG A 534 -2.93 41.62 -24.57
N ASP A 535 -1.83 41.24 -23.93
CA ASP A 535 -0.84 42.17 -23.39
C ASP A 535 -0.05 42.85 -24.51
N GLN A 536 0.23 42.15 -25.62
CA GLN A 536 0.82 42.71 -26.84
C GLN A 536 -0.14 43.66 -27.56
N ASP A 537 -1.43 43.33 -27.65
CA ASP A 537 -2.47 44.21 -28.19
C ASP A 537 -2.69 45.45 -27.30
N ALA A 538 -2.57 45.31 -25.98
CA ALA A 538 -2.61 46.42 -25.02
C ALA A 538 -1.33 47.28 -25.06
N CYS A 539 -0.17 46.68 -25.35
CA CYS A 539 1.09 47.41 -25.54
C CYS A 539 1.21 48.04 -26.94
N ALA A 540 0.52 47.51 -27.96
CA ALA A 540 0.47 48.11 -29.30
C ALA A 540 -0.33 49.43 -29.33
N ALA A 541 -1.12 49.71 -28.29
CA ALA A 541 -1.78 51.01 -28.09
C ALA A 541 -0.90 52.06 -27.39
N VAL A 542 0.33 51.69 -27.01
CA VAL A 542 1.33 52.62 -26.46
C VAL A 542 2.49 52.64 -27.46
N ASP A 543 2.71 53.77 -28.11
CA ASP A 543 3.82 54.00 -29.04
C ASP A 543 5.17 53.67 -28.37
N VAL A 544 5.65 52.44 -28.60
CA VAL A 544 7.02 52.06 -28.25
C VAL A 544 7.90 52.46 -29.43
N THR A 545 8.57 53.58 -29.24
CA THR A 545 9.75 53.97 -30.02
C THR A 545 10.68 52.77 -30.19
N HIS A 546 10.96 52.46 -31.44
CA HIS A 546 11.74 51.32 -31.88
C HIS A 546 13.21 51.51 -31.46
N ASP A 547 13.66 50.85 -30.40
CA ASP A 547 15.09 50.71 -30.11
C ASP A 547 15.71 49.80 -31.21
N PRO A 548 16.75 50.24 -31.94
CA PRO A 548 17.36 49.43 -32.98
C PRO A 548 18.05 48.21 -32.35
N ALA A 549 17.81 47.05 -32.97
CA ALA A 549 18.39 45.77 -32.59
C ALA A 549 19.91 45.88 -32.40
N ARG A 550 20.40 45.55 -31.20
CA ARG A 550 21.83 45.45 -30.90
C ARG A 550 22.46 44.36 -31.75
N GLU A 551 23.21 44.74 -32.78
CA GLU A 551 24.05 43.83 -33.55
C GLU A 551 25.15 43.26 -32.65
N THR A 552 25.18 41.94 -32.47
CA THR A 552 26.22 41.27 -31.70
C THR A 552 27.49 41.16 -32.54
N ARG A 553 28.52 41.95 -32.22
CA ARG A 553 29.83 41.89 -32.88
C ARG A 553 30.71 40.83 -32.21
N VAL A 554 31.12 39.82 -32.97
CA VAL A 554 32.00 38.73 -32.50
C VAL A 554 33.46 39.16 -32.66
N LEU A 555 34.20 39.19 -31.55
CA LEU A 555 35.64 39.46 -31.51
C LEU A 555 36.40 38.18 -31.11
N TYR A 556 37.48 37.88 -31.81
CA TYR A 556 38.36 36.74 -31.56
C TYR A 556 39.66 37.21 -30.89
N ARG A 557 40.19 36.38 -30.00
CA ARG A 557 41.43 36.71 -29.28
C ARG A 557 42.63 36.21 -30.06
N CYS A 558 43.51 37.12 -30.47
CA CYS A 558 44.75 36.79 -31.17
C CYS A 558 45.66 35.95 -30.27
N PRO A 559 46.06 34.72 -30.65
CA PRO A 559 46.89 33.86 -29.80
C PRO A 559 48.33 34.37 -29.64
N VAL A 560 48.78 35.29 -30.50
CA VAL A 560 50.16 35.81 -30.49
C VAL A 560 50.26 37.10 -29.69
N THR A 561 49.30 38.03 -29.83
CA THR A 561 49.35 39.34 -29.14
C THR A 561 48.37 39.45 -27.97
N GLY A 562 47.35 38.59 -27.89
CA GLY A 562 46.33 38.60 -26.83
C GLY A 562 45.19 39.60 -27.06
N ASP A 563 45.26 40.42 -28.10
CA ASP A 563 44.28 41.46 -28.44
C ASP A 563 42.99 40.88 -29.04
N LEU A 564 41.87 41.59 -28.85
CA LEU A 564 40.56 41.23 -29.37
C LEU A 564 40.33 41.87 -30.75
N LEU A 565 40.26 41.04 -31.79
CA LEU A 565 40.13 41.48 -33.18
C LEU A 565 38.79 41.04 -33.78
N PRO A 566 38.15 41.86 -34.64
CA PRO A 566 36.93 41.47 -35.34
C PRO A 566 37.18 40.35 -36.35
N ALA A 567 36.12 39.61 -36.68
CA ALA A 567 36.19 38.47 -37.61
C ALA A 567 36.85 38.81 -38.97
N SER A 568 36.68 40.04 -39.46
CA SER A 568 37.27 40.52 -40.71
C SER A 568 38.81 40.65 -40.67
N ALA A 569 39.41 40.72 -39.48
CA ALA A 569 40.87 40.77 -39.33
C ALA A 569 41.50 39.35 -39.32
N TYR A 570 40.67 38.30 -39.28
CA TYR A 570 41.09 36.89 -39.31
C TYR A 570 41.03 36.26 -40.72
N ASP A 571 40.94 37.07 -41.76
CA ASP A 571 41.07 36.61 -43.14
C ASP A 571 42.55 36.37 -43.49
N PHE A 572 43.08 35.23 -43.03
CA PHE A 572 44.28 34.66 -43.66
C PHE A 572 43.93 34.16 -45.06
N GLY A 573 43.79 35.08 -46.02
CA GLY A 573 43.99 34.88 -47.47
C GLY A 573 43.66 33.51 -48.09
N VAL A 574 42.55 32.85 -47.74
CA VAL A 574 42.08 31.68 -48.49
C VAL A 574 41.06 32.17 -49.52
N GLN A 575 41.56 32.59 -50.67
CA GLN A 575 40.76 32.63 -51.89
C GLN A 575 40.28 31.20 -52.16
N ARG A 576 39.02 30.89 -51.85
CA ARG A 576 38.35 29.74 -52.47
C ARG A 576 37.86 30.19 -53.84
N GLY A 577 38.58 29.72 -54.86
CA GLY A 577 38.14 29.72 -56.24
C GLY A 577 36.79 29.02 -56.39
N ARG A 578 36.10 29.42 -57.46
CA ARG A 578 34.75 29.03 -57.90
C ARG A 578 34.38 27.57 -57.71
#